data_AF-A0A6C0JR19-F1
#
_entry.id   AF-A0A6C0JR19-F1
#
_cell.length_a   1.000
_cell.length_b   1.000
_cell.length_c   1.000
_cell.angle_alpha   90.00
_cell.angle_beta   90.00
_cell.angle_gamma   90.00
#
_symmetry.space_group_name_H-M   'P 1'
#
loop_
_entity.id
_entity.type
_entity.pdbx_description
1 polymer ?
#
loop_
_entity_poly.entity_id
_entity_poly.type
_entity_poly.pdbx_seq_one_letter_code
_entity_poly.pdbx_strand_id
1 'polypeptide(L)'
;MSKFPLYDSLIKDLPKKDLTMTQKRVFIKRIAKIDKNGHDLVYALIRMYQVENNEENISFTLPYNGTFIDNDINFDLDNLPVDLKQILFKFTGVHIGKMKEERSIEKQTPVKRV
;
A
#
# COMPACT_ATOMS: atom_id res chain seq x y z
N MET A 1 19.72 2.84 -0.94
CA MET A 1 18.79 1.81 -1.42
C MET A 1 18.29 1.09 -0.21
N SER A 2 16.98 1.11 0.03
CA SER A 2 16.40 0.33 1.11
C SER A 2 16.53 -1.17 0.78
N LYS A 3 16.33 -2.04 1.78
CA LYS A 3 16.26 -3.49 1.56
C LYS A 3 14.96 -3.92 0.83
N PHE A 4 14.14 -2.97 0.39
CA PHE A 4 12.85 -3.23 -0.25
C PHE A 4 12.76 -2.52 -1.61
N PRO A 5 13.13 -3.19 -2.72
CA PRO A 5 13.18 -2.56 -4.05
C PRO A 5 11.86 -1.94 -4.52
N LEU A 6 10.72 -2.49 -4.08
CA LEU A 6 9.41 -1.91 -4.37
C LEU A 6 9.28 -0.51 -3.76
N TYR A 7 9.66 -0.34 -2.49
CA TYR A 7 9.67 0.95 -1.81
C TYR A 7 10.58 1.95 -2.53
N ASP A 8 11.81 1.53 -2.87
CA ASP A 8 12.77 2.35 -3.62
C ASP A 8 12.23 2.81 -4.98
N SER A 9 11.39 2.00 -5.64
CA SER A 9 10.76 2.38 -6.91
C SER A 9 9.61 3.37 -6.70
N LEU A 10 8.88 3.27 -5.60
CA LEU A 10 7.70 4.07 -5.32
C LEU A 10 8.07 5.48 -4.86
N ILE A 11 9.14 5.62 -4.07
CA ILE A 11 9.59 6.89 -3.50
C ILE A 11 10.18 7.86 -4.55
N LYS A 12 10.57 7.34 -5.72
CA LYS A 12 11.06 8.17 -6.82
C LYS A 12 9.95 9.08 -7.34
N ASP A 13 10.31 10.36 -7.49
CA ASP A 13 9.47 11.42 -8.06
C ASP A 13 8.11 11.59 -7.34
N LEU A 14 8.10 11.45 -6.00
CA LEU A 14 6.90 11.67 -5.21
C LEU A 14 6.46 13.14 -5.25
N PRO A 15 5.16 13.43 -5.43
CA PRO A 15 4.63 14.76 -5.23
C PRO A 15 4.79 15.18 -3.76
N LYS A 16 5.34 16.37 -3.51
CA LYS A 16 5.47 16.94 -2.15
C LYS A 16 4.17 17.46 -1.53
N LYS A 17 3.04 17.29 -2.22
CA LYS A 17 1.72 17.77 -1.79
C LYS A 17 0.92 16.62 -1.20
N ASP A 18 0.01 16.90 -0.28
CA ASP A 18 -0.93 15.88 0.20
C ASP A 18 -1.89 15.43 -0.93
N LEU A 19 -2.50 14.26 -0.75
CA LEU A 19 -3.58 13.79 -1.57
C LEU A 19 -4.77 14.75 -1.47
N THR A 20 -5.31 15.12 -2.63
CA THR A 20 -6.60 15.83 -2.69
C THR A 20 -7.72 14.96 -2.13
N MET A 21 -8.83 15.58 -1.70
CA MET A 21 -10.02 14.85 -1.21
C MET A 21 -10.50 13.78 -2.23
N THR A 22 -10.46 14.10 -3.52
CA THR A 22 -10.80 13.15 -4.59
C THR A 22 -9.84 11.97 -4.62
N GLN A 23 -8.52 12.21 -4.49
CA GLN A 23 -7.52 11.14 -4.44
C GLN A 23 -7.68 10.28 -3.18
N LYS A 24 -7.94 10.87 -2.00
CA LYS A 24 -8.23 10.13 -0.76
C LYS A 24 -9.43 9.19 -0.93
N ARG A 25 -10.53 9.67 -1.52
CA ARG A 25 -11.72 8.83 -1.83
C ARG A 25 -11.39 7.69 -2.80
N VAL A 26 -10.58 7.95 -3.82
CA VAL A 26 -10.15 6.91 -4.76
C VAL A 26 -9.25 5.90 -4.06
N PHE A 27 -8.34 6.35 -3.20
CA PHE A 27 -7.46 5.49 -2.41
C PHE A 27 -8.26 4.51 -1.55
N ILE A 28 -9.20 5.01 -0.75
CA ILE A 28 -10.06 4.18 0.12
C ILE A 28 -10.80 3.13 -0.71
N LYS A 29 -11.36 3.51 -1.86
CA LYS A 29 -12.02 2.57 -2.79
C LYS A 29 -11.09 1.52 -3.38
N ARG A 30 -9.79 1.82 -3.56
CA ARG A 30 -8.79 0.86 -4.05
C ARG A 30 -8.37 -0.09 -2.95
N ILE A 31 -8.07 0.41 -1.76
CA ILE A 31 -7.73 -0.40 -0.59
C ILE A 31 -8.83 -1.43 -0.29
N ALA A 32 -10.10 -1.06 -0.39
CA ALA A 32 -11.19 -2.02 -0.20
C ALA A 32 -11.31 -3.10 -1.29
N LYS A 33 -10.51 -3.05 -2.36
CA LYS A 33 -10.61 -3.94 -3.54
C LYS A 33 -9.34 -4.72 -3.84
N ILE A 34 -8.22 -4.40 -3.19
CA ILE A 34 -6.98 -5.17 -3.37
C ILE A 34 -7.14 -6.55 -2.74
N ASP A 35 -6.31 -7.48 -3.18
CA ASP A 35 -6.23 -8.81 -2.61
C ASP A 35 -5.39 -8.81 -1.31
N LYS A 36 -5.36 -9.96 -0.64
CA LYS A 36 -4.59 -10.15 0.60
C LYS A 36 -3.12 -9.74 0.43
N ASN A 37 -2.48 -10.18 -0.66
CA ASN A 37 -1.10 -9.81 -0.94
C ASN A 37 -0.92 -8.29 -1.10
N GLY A 38 -1.89 -7.60 -1.72
CA GLY A 38 -1.92 -6.15 -1.74
C GLY A 38 -1.99 -5.52 -0.35
N HIS A 39 -2.82 -6.04 0.54
CA HIS A 39 -2.91 -5.57 1.93
C HIS A 39 -1.60 -5.80 2.71
N ASP A 40 -0.99 -6.99 2.57
CA ASP A 40 0.28 -7.32 3.19
C ASP A 40 1.40 -6.37 2.72
N LEU A 41 1.43 -6.05 1.41
CA LEU A 41 2.37 -5.09 0.84
C LEU A 41 2.10 -3.65 1.29
N VAL A 42 0.84 -3.23 1.46
CA VAL A 42 0.50 -1.93 2.04
C VAL A 42 1.09 -1.81 3.45
N TYR A 43 0.89 -2.82 4.29
CA TYR A 43 1.44 -2.83 5.64
C TYR A 43 2.97 -2.83 5.62
N ALA A 44 3.60 -3.63 4.75
CA ALA A 44 5.06 -3.63 4.58
C ALA A 44 5.60 -2.26 4.16
N LEU A 45 4.91 -1.53 3.28
CA LEU A 45 5.29 -0.17 2.87
C LEU A 45 5.19 0.82 4.03
N ILE A 46 4.15 0.73 4.86
CA ILE A 46 4.01 1.56 6.07
C ILE A 46 5.18 1.33 7.02
N ARG A 47 5.53 0.06 7.29
CA ARG A 47 6.66 -0.29 8.17
C ARG A 47 8.01 0.10 7.57
N MET A 48 8.18 -0.07 6.27
CA MET A 48 9.42 0.33 5.59
C MET A 48 9.62 1.85 5.68
N TYR A 49 8.55 2.62 5.47
CA TYR A 49 8.61 4.07 5.62
C TYR A 49 9.00 4.49 7.05
N GLN A 50 8.43 3.83 8.07
CA GLN A 50 8.80 4.05 9.46
C GLN A 50 10.29 3.79 9.71
N VAL A 51 10.82 2.66 9.22
CA VAL A 51 12.23 2.27 9.40
C VAL A 51 13.18 3.27 8.74
N GLU A 52 12.89 3.70 7.50
CA GLU A 52 13.76 4.64 6.78
C GLU A 52 13.75 6.06 7.37
N ASN A 53 12.66 6.46 8.03
CA ASN A 53 12.52 7.79 8.60
C ASN A 53 12.94 7.87 10.08
N ASN A 54 13.57 6.83 10.63
CA ASN A 54 14.14 6.80 11.99
C ASN A 54 13.19 7.33 13.07
N GLU A 55 11.89 7.04 12.99
CA GLU A 55 11.03 7.23 14.15
C GLU A 55 11.51 6.24 15.22
N GLU A 56 12.15 6.75 16.28
CA GLU A 56 12.97 6.07 17.32
C GLU A 56 12.31 4.86 18.02
N ASN A 57 11.08 4.51 17.65
CA ASN A 57 10.35 3.35 18.14
C ASN A 57 10.07 2.36 17.01
N ILE A 58 11.09 1.61 16.56
CA ILE A 58 10.86 0.30 15.91
C ILE A 58 10.46 -0.70 17.01
N SER A 59 9.37 -0.41 17.71
CA SER A 59 8.77 -1.30 18.68
C SER A 59 7.90 -2.35 17.96
N PHE A 60 7.40 -3.32 18.72
CA PHE A 60 6.37 -4.24 18.28
C PHE A 60 4.98 -3.58 18.16
N THR A 61 4.86 -2.28 18.44
CA THR A 61 3.59 -1.56 18.29
C THR A 61 3.38 -1.10 16.85
N LEU A 62 2.12 -0.93 16.48
CA LEU A 62 1.75 -0.37 15.19
C LEU A 62 2.20 1.10 15.10
N PRO A 63 2.77 1.52 13.95
CA PRO A 63 3.16 2.92 13.75
C PRO A 63 1.96 3.81 13.47
N TYR A 64 2.17 5.13 13.48
CA TYR A 64 1.19 6.13 13.04
C TYR A 64 -0.19 6.01 13.69
N ASN A 65 -0.23 5.62 14.97
CA ASN A 65 -1.45 5.37 15.73
C ASN A 65 -2.38 4.32 15.09
N GLY A 66 -1.80 3.33 14.40
CA GLY A 66 -2.55 2.18 13.92
C GLY A 66 -3.17 1.41 15.08
N THR A 67 -4.38 0.90 14.88
CA THR A 67 -5.13 0.14 15.88
C THR A 67 -5.48 -1.24 15.37
N PHE A 68 -5.57 -2.19 16.29
CA PHE A 68 -6.21 -3.47 16.03
C PHE A 68 -7.70 -3.31 16.30
N ILE A 69 -8.55 -3.61 15.32
CA ILE A 69 -9.99 -3.73 15.49
C ILE A 69 -10.34 -5.14 15.07
N ASP A 70 -10.80 -5.94 16.02
CA ASP A 70 -10.99 -7.38 15.87
C ASP A 70 -9.69 -8.07 15.40
N ASN A 71 -9.71 -8.68 14.20
CA ASN A 71 -8.56 -9.34 13.57
C ASN A 71 -7.89 -8.49 12.47
N ASP A 72 -8.33 -7.24 12.30
CA ASP A 72 -7.85 -6.34 11.25
C ASP A 72 -7.00 -5.20 11.82
N ILE A 73 -6.08 -4.71 11.00
CA ILE A 73 -5.25 -3.54 11.30
C ILE A 73 -5.87 -2.34 10.61
N ASN A 74 -6.18 -1.31 11.38
CA ASN A 74 -6.73 -0.06 10.89
C ASN A 74 -5.74 1.09 11.03
N PHE A 75 -5.66 1.89 9.98
CA PHE A 75 -4.89 3.13 9.97
C PHE A 75 -5.81 4.27 9.57
N ASP A 76 -5.80 5.34 10.34
CA ASP A 76 -6.41 6.59 9.91
C ASP A 76 -5.52 7.23 8.83
N LEU A 77 -6.08 7.38 7.63
CA LEU A 77 -5.38 7.96 6.50
C LEU A 77 -4.86 9.35 6.83
N ASP A 78 -5.59 10.17 7.59
CA ASP A 78 -5.19 11.56 7.84
C ASP A 78 -3.97 11.66 8.76
N ASN A 79 -3.76 10.66 9.63
CA ASN A 79 -2.61 10.58 10.53
C ASN A 79 -1.32 10.09 9.86
N LEU A 80 -1.38 9.63 8.61
CA LEU A 80 -0.18 9.20 7.87
C LEU A 80 0.62 10.40 7.34
N PRO A 81 1.97 10.33 7.30
CA PRO A 81 2.80 11.32 6.63
C PRO A 81 2.42 11.52 5.17
N VAL A 82 2.60 12.74 4.65
CA VAL A 82 2.26 13.12 3.27
C VAL A 82 2.92 12.20 2.25
N ASP A 83 4.21 11.93 2.41
CA ASP A 83 4.96 11.09 1.48
C ASP A 83 4.47 9.64 1.53
N LEU A 84 4.13 9.13 2.72
CA LEU A 84 3.54 7.79 2.88
C LEU A 84 2.18 7.70 2.18
N LYS A 85 1.32 8.71 2.32
CA LYS A 85 0.03 8.77 1.58
C LYS A 85 0.26 8.68 0.07
N GLN A 86 1.25 9.40 -0.47
CA GLN A 86 1.58 9.37 -1.90
C GLN A 86 2.13 8.01 -2.34
N ILE A 87 3.00 7.38 -1.54
CA ILE A 87 3.53 6.02 -1.79
C ILE A 87 2.38 5.02 -1.89
N LEU A 88 1.49 4.99 -0.90
CA LEU A 88 0.36 4.06 -0.84
C LEU A 88 -0.63 4.31 -2.00
N PHE A 89 -0.88 5.57 -2.35
CA PHE A 89 -1.74 5.91 -3.48
C PHE A 89 -1.17 5.44 -4.83
N LYS A 90 0.13 5.64 -5.05
CA LYS A 90 0.85 5.18 -6.24
C LYS A 90 0.82 3.65 -6.32
N PHE A 91 1.17 2.97 -5.22
CA PHE A 91 1.16 1.51 -5.14
C PHE A 91 -0.21 0.93 -5.48
N THR A 92 -1.27 1.36 -4.79
CA THR A 92 -2.62 0.81 -5.00
C THR A 92 -3.15 1.05 -6.42
N GLY A 93 -2.70 2.12 -7.09
CA GLY A 93 -3.00 2.34 -8.51
C GLY A 93 -2.38 1.27 -9.40
N VAL A 94 -1.09 1.00 -9.23
CA VAL A 94 -0.35 -0.01 -10.00
C VAL A 94 -0.85 -1.42 -9.69
N HIS A 95 -1.05 -1.73 -8.41
CA HIS A 95 -1.45 -3.06 -7.95
C HIS A 95 -2.84 -3.47 -8.49
N ILE A 96 -3.80 -2.54 -8.50
CA ILE A 96 -5.12 -2.78 -9.12
C ILE A 96 -5.00 -3.04 -10.63
N GLY A 97 -4.04 -2.40 -11.31
CA GLY A 97 -3.74 -2.69 -12.72
C GLY A 97 -3.24 -4.12 -12.90
N LYS A 98 -2.19 -4.49 -12.16
CA LYS A 98 -1.63 -5.85 -12.14
C LYS A 98 -2.70 -6.92 -11.88
N MET A 99 -3.54 -6.75 -10.86
CA MET A 99 -4.62 -7.69 -10.54
C MET A 99 -5.62 -7.88 -11.71
N LYS A 100 -5.87 -6.84 -12.51
CA LYS A 100 -6.75 -6.95 -13.68
C LYS A 100 -6.07 -7.70 -14.82
N GLU A 101 -4.77 -7.49 -15.01
CA GLU A 101 -3.96 -8.19 -16.01
C GLU A 101 -3.89 -9.69 -15.70
N GLU A 102 -3.59 -10.06 -14.47
CA GLU A 102 -3.55 -11.45 -13.99
C GLU A 102 -4.90 -12.16 -14.23
N ARG A 103 -6.01 -11.53 -13.82
CA ARG A 103 -7.36 -12.06 -14.07
C ARG A 103 -7.70 -12.21 -15.55
N SER A 104 -7.11 -11.39 -16.42
CA SER A 104 -7.35 -11.46 -17.86
C SER A 104 -6.60 -12.65 -18.47
N ILE A 105 -5.38 -12.92 -18.00
CA ILE A 105 -4.56 -14.06 -18.43
C ILE A 105 -5.20 -15.39 -17.99
N GLU A 106 -5.68 -15.48 -16.75
CA GLU A 106 -6.37 -16.67 -16.24
C GLU A 106 -7.57 -17.07 -17.10
N LYS A 107 -8.34 -16.08 -17.59
CA LYS A 107 -9.51 -16.32 -18.45
C LYS A 107 -9.15 -16.80 -19.86
N GLN A 108 -7.95 -16.49 -20.34
CA GLN A 108 -7.50 -16.85 -21.70
C GLN A 108 -6.81 -18.22 -21.75
N THR A 109 -6.38 -18.76 -20.61
CA THR A 109 -5.66 -20.03 -20.57
C THR A 109 -6.67 -21.19 -20.56
N PRO A 110 -6.76 -22.04 -21.61
CA PRO A 110 -7.67 -23.17 -21.59
C PRO A 110 -7.22 -24.14 -20.50
N VAL A 111 -8.12 -24.48 -19.57
CA VAL A 111 -7.88 -25.55 -18.61
C VAL A 111 -7.66 -26.84 -19.40
N LYS A 112 -6.40 -27.25 -19.58
CA LYS A 112 -6.09 -28.61 -20.00
C LYS A 112 -6.53 -29.54 -18.88
N ARG A 113 -7.76 -30.06 -18.98
CA ARG A 113 -8.16 -31.25 -18.23
C ARG A 113 -7.30 -32.40 -18.76
N VAL A 114 -6.38 -32.87 -17.92
CA VAL A 114 -5.68 -34.15 -18.08
C VAL A 114 -6.49 -35.20 -17.34
#